data_AF-A0A642C5I5-F1
#
_entry.id   AF-A0A642C5I5-F1
#
_cell.length_a   1.000
_cell.length_b   1.000
_cell.length_c   1.000
_cell.angle_alpha   90.00
_cell.angle_beta   90.00
_cell.angle_gamma   90.00
#
_symmetry.space_group_name_H-M   'P 1'
#
loop_
_entity.id
_entity.type
_entity.pdbx_description
1 polymer ?
#
loop_
_entity_poly.entity_id
_entity_poly.type
_entity_poly.pdbx_seq_one_letter_code
_entity_poly.pdbx_strand_id
1 'polypeptide(L)'
;MIVAFENNVVCSDEKVRDYLLAHHADLKEDQDEDALCLVRLHKEEDIDGTDRVDLAGWREISRELYWTGEQMECNYSIIRFSRKTTSLQMSVVLSTCNQLEWLEKVLWGYEAQDTKNFELIIADDGSRKETYDMLQRITPQLSFQVKHVWHEDKGFRKCDILNKGILAAQADYLLFSDGDCIPRKDFVSTHLCLRRKGRFLSGGYHKLSMDLSKDITKDDILSGRCFDLQWMRGKGMPASFKNNKLTATGFKRWALNTFTPTKASWNGHNASGWLSDILAVNGFDERMQYGGQDREFGERLENYGIHGMQIRYST
;
A
#
# COMPACT_ATOMS: atom_id res chain seq x y z
N MET A 1 -2.68 2.43 -26.43
CA MET A 1 -3.88 2.34 -27.31
C MET A 1 -4.22 3.74 -27.81
N ILE A 2 -4.04 4.01 -29.10
CA ILE A 2 -4.28 5.34 -29.70
C ILE A 2 -5.78 5.48 -29.93
N VAL A 3 -6.41 6.46 -29.28
CA VAL A 3 -7.82 6.73 -29.56
C VAL A 3 -8.00 8.25 -29.68
N ALA A 4 -8.31 8.69 -30.90
CA ALA A 4 -8.73 10.06 -31.15
C ALA A 4 -10.19 10.21 -30.72
N PHE A 5 -10.57 11.32 -30.11
CA PHE A 5 -11.93 11.57 -29.62
C PHE A 5 -12.46 12.95 -30.02
N GLU A 6 -13.77 13.11 -29.92
CA GLU A 6 -14.49 14.37 -29.89
C GLU A 6 -15.45 14.30 -28.70
N ASN A 7 -15.48 15.26 -27.77
CA ASN A 7 -16.42 15.21 -26.63
C ASN A 7 -16.47 13.86 -25.84
N ASN A 8 -15.32 13.21 -25.64
CA ASN A 8 -15.17 11.87 -25.05
C ASN A 8 -15.69 10.69 -25.88
N VAL A 9 -16.02 10.89 -27.17
CA VAL A 9 -16.51 9.89 -28.14
C VAL A 9 -15.40 9.41 -29.07
N VAL A 10 -15.23 8.09 -29.24
CA VAL A 10 -14.22 7.49 -30.14
C VAL A 10 -14.42 8.02 -31.57
N CYS A 11 -13.40 8.67 -32.13
CA CYS A 11 -13.40 9.16 -33.50
C CYS A 11 -13.34 7.96 -34.47
N SER A 12 -14.44 7.71 -35.17
CA SER A 12 -14.56 6.64 -36.17
C SER A 12 -14.03 7.03 -37.55
N ASP A 13 -13.51 8.25 -37.73
CA ASP A 13 -13.03 8.76 -39.02
C ASP A 13 -11.55 8.40 -39.26
N GLU A 14 -11.32 7.47 -40.17
CA GLU A 14 -9.96 6.98 -40.49
C GLU A 14 -9.05 8.08 -41.06
N LYS A 15 -9.59 9.09 -41.76
CA LYS A 15 -8.77 10.16 -42.34
C LYS A 15 -8.18 11.06 -41.26
N VAL A 16 -8.95 11.32 -40.21
CA VAL A 16 -8.52 12.10 -39.04
C VAL A 16 -7.42 11.34 -38.29
N ARG A 17 -7.60 10.03 -38.11
CA ARG A 17 -6.60 9.16 -37.46
C ARG A 17 -5.27 9.17 -38.21
N ASP A 18 -5.30 8.98 -39.52
CA ASP A 18 -4.09 8.90 -40.34
C ASP A 18 -3.32 10.23 -40.38
N TYR A 19 -4.05 11.37 -40.44
CA TYR A 19 -3.44 12.70 -40.34
C TYR A 19 -2.70 12.89 -39.01
N LEU A 20 -3.34 12.54 -37.88
CA LEU A 20 -2.76 12.68 -36.54
C LEU A 20 -1.47 11.86 -36.38
N LEU A 21 -1.45 10.62 -36.89
CA LEU A 21 -0.28 9.75 -36.82
C LEU A 21 0.87 10.20 -37.72
N ALA A 22 0.56 10.86 -38.84
CA ALA A 22 1.57 11.41 -39.72
C ALA A 22 2.27 12.66 -39.14
N HIS A 23 1.56 13.46 -38.32
CA HIS A 23 2.06 14.75 -37.82
C HIS A 23 2.57 14.71 -36.38
N HIS A 24 2.19 13.69 -35.59
CA HIS A 24 2.62 13.52 -34.20
C HIS A 24 3.24 12.14 -34.01
N ALA A 25 4.55 12.04 -34.25
CA ALA A 25 5.30 10.78 -34.15
C ALA A 25 5.36 10.22 -32.71
N ASP A 26 5.02 11.04 -31.71
CA ASP A 26 4.91 10.71 -30.28
C ASP A 26 3.54 10.11 -29.91
N LEU A 27 2.52 10.21 -30.76
CA LEU A 27 1.22 9.54 -30.59
C LEU A 27 1.27 8.04 -30.96
N LYS A 28 2.42 7.36 -30.76
CA LYS A 28 2.50 5.91 -30.95
C LYS A 28 1.78 5.19 -29.81
N GLU A 29 1.37 3.94 -30.04
CA GLU A 29 0.79 3.11 -28.99
C GLU A 29 1.82 2.91 -27.88
N ASP A 30 1.71 3.73 -26.83
CA ASP A 30 2.42 3.50 -25.59
C ASP A 30 1.76 2.33 -24.84
N GLN A 31 2.61 1.49 -24.23
CA GLN A 31 2.19 0.35 -23.41
C GLN A 31 2.11 0.72 -21.92
N ASP A 32 2.35 1.99 -21.57
CA ASP A 32 2.22 2.49 -20.21
C ASP A 32 0.74 2.52 -19.77
N GLU A 33 0.36 1.59 -18.87
CA GLU A 33 -1.00 1.48 -18.31
C GLU A 33 -1.39 2.66 -17.39
N ASP A 34 -0.43 3.50 -16.98
CA ASP A 34 -0.65 4.66 -16.12
C ASP A 34 -0.63 5.99 -16.86
N ALA A 35 -0.47 5.95 -18.19
CA ALA A 35 -0.57 7.10 -19.08
C ALA A 35 -1.76 6.96 -20.04
N LEU A 36 -2.51 8.03 -20.23
CA LEU A 36 -3.61 8.09 -21.19
C LEU A 36 -3.46 9.35 -22.04
N CYS A 37 -3.48 9.19 -23.36
CA CYS A 37 -3.49 10.31 -24.29
C CYS A 37 -4.81 10.32 -25.05
N LEU A 38 -5.50 11.47 -25.04
CA LEU A 38 -6.75 11.69 -25.76
C LEU A 38 -6.56 12.84 -26.74
N VAL A 39 -7.03 12.67 -27.98
CA VAL A 39 -7.22 13.80 -28.89
C VAL A 39 -8.66 14.27 -28.77
N ARG A 40 -8.93 15.58 -28.74
CA ARG A 40 -10.27 16.17 -28.80
C ARG A 40 -10.41 17.01 -30.06
N LEU A 41 -11.27 16.60 -31.00
CA LEU A 41 -11.68 17.45 -32.12
C LEU A 41 -12.65 18.53 -31.62
N HIS A 42 -12.59 19.72 -32.23
CA HIS A 42 -13.47 20.85 -31.93
C HIS A 42 -14.38 21.13 -33.14
N LYS A 43 -15.46 20.36 -33.32
CA LYS A 43 -16.55 20.66 -34.26
C LYS A 43 -17.79 21.16 -33.51
N GLU A 44 -18.69 21.83 -34.23
CA GLU A 44 -19.95 22.37 -33.70
C GLU A 44 -21.11 21.35 -33.69
N GLU A 45 -20.94 20.14 -34.21
CA GLU A 45 -22.01 19.14 -34.32
C GLU A 45 -22.07 18.16 -33.14
N ASP A 46 -23.28 17.88 -32.64
CA ASP A 46 -23.54 16.89 -31.59
C ASP A 46 -23.41 15.46 -32.15
N ILE A 47 -22.42 14.71 -31.67
CA ILE A 47 -22.27 13.28 -31.97
C ILE A 47 -23.08 12.49 -30.93
N ASP A 48 -24.27 12.05 -31.33
CA ASP A 48 -25.14 11.22 -30.50
C ASP A 48 -24.84 9.72 -30.76
N GLY A 49 -24.68 8.92 -29.69
CA GLY A 49 -24.66 7.45 -29.79
C GLY A 49 -23.33 6.68 -29.67
N THR A 50 -22.34 7.16 -28.91
CA THR A 50 -21.01 6.52 -28.83
C THR A 50 -20.43 6.42 -27.41
N ASP A 51 -19.66 5.35 -27.16
CA ASP A 51 -19.05 5.02 -25.88
C ASP A 51 -18.15 6.15 -25.36
N ARG A 52 -18.44 6.62 -24.14
CA ARG A 52 -17.66 7.65 -23.45
C ARG A 52 -16.55 7.02 -22.61
N VAL A 53 -15.33 7.56 -22.70
CA VAL A 53 -14.24 7.15 -21.81
C VAL A 53 -14.51 7.68 -20.39
N ASP A 54 -14.52 6.78 -19.40
CA ASP A 54 -14.60 7.15 -18.00
C ASP A 54 -13.26 7.73 -17.51
N LEU A 55 -13.25 9.05 -17.29
CA LEU A 55 -12.07 9.77 -16.80
C LEU A 55 -12.05 9.92 -15.27
N ALA A 56 -12.95 9.26 -14.53
CA ALA A 56 -13.02 9.37 -13.07
C ALA A 56 -11.68 9.03 -12.37
N GLY A 57 -10.89 8.14 -12.97
CA GLY A 57 -9.57 7.71 -12.50
C GLY A 57 -8.37 8.46 -13.09
N TRP A 58 -8.56 9.54 -13.86
CA TRP A 58 -7.49 10.19 -14.64
C TRP A 58 -7.33 11.68 -14.31
N ARG A 59 -6.09 12.16 -14.25
CA ARG A 59 -5.71 13.56 -14.01
C ARG A 59 -5.09 14.12 -15.29
N GLU A 60 -5.63 15.23 -15.81
CA GLU A 60 -5.03 15.96 -16.93
C GLU A 60 -3.66 16.52 -16.51
N ILE A 61 -2.63 16.22 -17.31
CA ILE A 61 -1.25 16.68 -17.14
C ILE A 61 -1.00 17.90 -18.02
N SER A 62 -1.41 17.82 -19.29
CA SER A 62 -1.18 18.86 -20.27
C SER A 62 -2.21 18.83 -21.38
N ARG A 63 -2.37 19.97 -22.04
CA ARG A 63 -3.24 20.18 -23.19
C ARG A 63 -2.56 21.07 -24.20
N GLU A 64 -2.43 20.58 -25.41
CA GLU A 64 -1.86 21.29 -26.55
C GLU A 64 -2.94 21.48 -27.61
N LEU A 65 -3.06 22.68 -28.17
CA LEU A 65 -4.06 23.02 -29.17
C LEU A 65 -3.39 23.20 -30.54
N TYR A 66 -4.02 22.62 -31.56
CA TYR A 66 -3.52 22.63 -32.93
C TYR A 66 -4.57 23.22 -33.88
N TRP A 67 -4.13 24.18 -34.67
CA TRP A 67 -4.93 24.83 -35.70
C TRP A 67 -4.57 24.24 -37.06
N THR A 68 -5.55 23.64 -37.74
CA THR A 68 -5.31 22.81 -38.93
C THR A 68 -5.48 23.55 -40.25
N GLY A 69 -6.04 24.76 -40.24
CA GLY A 69 -6.27 25.55 -41.44
C GLY A 69 -7.05 24.77 -42.51
N GLU A 70 -6.62 24.82 -43.78
CA GLU A 70 -7.25 24.10 -44.90
C GLU A 70 -6.97 22.58 -44.93
N GLN A 71 -6.12 22.06 -44.03
CA GLN A 71 -5.67 20.65 -44.06
C GLN A 71 -6.60 19.68 -43.31
N MET A 72 -7.40 20.18 -42.36
CA MET A 72 -8.50 19.45 -41.73
C MET A 72 -9.67 20.38 -41.48
N GLU A 73 -10.89 19.83 -41.54
CA GLU A 73 -12.13 20.57 -41.30
C GLU A 73 -12.32 21.05 -39.86
N CYS A 74 -11.47 20.64 -38.91
CA CYS A 74 -11.58 21.05 -37.51
C CYS A 74 -10.24 21.12 -36.78
N ASN A 75 -10.12 22.10 -35.90
CA ASN A 75 -9.03 22.18 -34.93
C ASN A 75 -9.11 21.03 -33.92
N TYR A 76 -8.01 20.70 -33.27
CA TYR A 76 -7.99 19.67 -32.24
C TYR A 76 -7.07 20.00 -31.07
N SER A 77 -7.30 19.36 -29.93
CA SER A 77 -6.38 19.35 -28.79
C SER A 77 -5.82 17.97 -28.55
N ILE A 78 -4.53 17.87 -28.24
CA ILE A 78 -3.95 16.67 -27.63
C ILE A 78 -3.94 16.89 -26.12
N ILE A 79 -4.53 15.98 -25.37
CA ILE A 79 -4.68 16.06 -23.92
C ILE A 79 -4.01 14.82 -23.34
N ARG A 80 -2.99 15.04 -22.51
CA ARG A 80 -2.28 13.96 -21.82
C ARG A 80 -2.79 13.87 -20.39
N PHE A 81 -3.07 12.65 -19.95
CA PHE A 81 -3.52 12.31 -18.62
C PHE A 81 -2.54 11.34 -17.98
N SER A 82 -2.41 11.43 -16.66
CA SER A 82 -1.86 10.35 -15.83
C SER A 82 -2.98 9.76 -15.01
N ARG A 83 -2.82 8.50 -14.61
CA ARG A 83 -3.73 7.93 -13.62
C ARG A 83 -3.73 8.80 -12.37
N LYS A 84 -4.91 9.18 -11.87
CA LYS A 84 -5.03 9.74 -10.52
C LYS A 84 -4.36 8.72 -9.62
N THR A 85 -3.35 9.17 -8.88
CA THR A 85 -2.74 8.38 -7.82
C THR A 85 -3.89 7.84 -7.00
N THR A 86 -4.04 6.52 -6.99
CA THR A 86 -5.07 5.82 -6.21
C THR A 86 -5.09 6.46 -4.83
N SER A 87 -6.22 7.05 -4.44
CA SER A 87 -6.35 7.71 -3.14
C SER A 87 -5.72 6.79 -2.10
N LEU A 88 -4.61 7.21 -1.48
CA LEU A 88 -3.92 6.40 -0.48
C LEU A 88 -4.97 5.97 0.54
N GLN A 89 -5.27 4.68 0.60
CA GLN A 89 -6.31 4.15 1.48
C GLN A 89 -5.74 3.78 2.85
N MET A 90 -4.41 3.62 2.91
CA MET A 90 -3.68 3.22 4.10
C MET A 90 -2.28 3.84 4.15
N SER A 91 -1.88 4.26 5.34
CA SER A 91 -0.48 4.57 5.65
C SER A 91 0.05 3.45 6.54
N VAL A 92 1.02 2.69 6.06
CA VAL A 92 1.66 1.63 6.83
C VAL A 92 2.84 2.21 7.57
N VAL A 93 2.85 2.14 8.91
CA VAL A 93 3.95 2.62 9.76
C VAL A 93 4.76 1.41 10.23
N LEU A 94 6.01 1.32 9.78
CA LEU A 94 6.96 0.27 10.15
C LEU A 94 8.01 0.77 11.12
N SER A 95 8.09 0.20 12.31
CA SER A 95 9.19 0.51 13.22
C SER A 95 10.45 -0.30 12.91
N THR A 96 11.63 0.32 12.93
CA THR A 96 12.91 -0.37 12.73
C THR A 96 14.05 0.29 13.52
N CYS A 97 15.10 -0.48 13.83
CA CYS A 97 16.35 0.00 14.42
C CYS A 97 17.47 -1.01 14.16
N ASN A 98 18.44 -0.69 13.29
CA ASN A 98 19.64 -1.48 12.98
C ASN A 98 19.36 -2.94 12.55
N GLN A 99 18.24 -3.21 11.86
CA GLN A 99 17.82 -4.55 11.40
C GLN A 99 17.82 -4.65 9.86
N LEU A 100 18.96 -4.35 9.24
CA LEU A 100 19.12 -4.25 7.78
C LEU A 100 18.53 -5.44 7.00
N GLU A 101 18.98 -6.66 7.33
CA GLU A 101 18.62 -7.88 6.60
C GLU A 101 17.13 -8.20 6.68
N TRP A 102 16.52 -7.95 7.84
CA TRP A 102 15.10 -8.20 8.07
C TRP A 102 14.25 -7.14 7.37
N LEU A 103 14.65 -5.86 7.47
CA LEU A 103 13.93 -4.77 6.83
C LEU A 103 13.89 -4.96 5.31
N GLU A 104 15.00 -5.36 4.68
CA GLU A 104 15.02 -5.69 3.24
C GLU A 104 13.99 -6.78 2.88
N LYS A 105 13.89 -7.85 3.68
CA LYS A 105 12.87 -8.89 3.48
C LYS A 105 11.45 -8.36 3.65
N VAL A 106 11.22 -7.49 4.64
CA VAL A 106 9.91 -6.86 4.87
C VAL A 106 9.50 -5.98 3.68
N LEU A 107 10.42 -5.18 3.12
CA LEU A 107 10.15 -4.36 1.94
C LEU A 107 9.71 -5.20 0.75
N TRP A 108 10.37 -6.34 0.49
CA TRP A 108 9.93 -7.27 -0.55
C TRP A 108 8.57 -7.91 -0.23
N GLY A 109 8.22 -8.10 1.04
CA GLY A 109 6.88 -8.55 1.43
C GLY A 109 5.79 -7.52 1.15
N TYR A 110 6.08 -6.22 1.35
CA TYR A 110 5.18 -5.14 0.92
C TYR A 110 5.13 -5.01 -0.62
N GLU A 111 6.22 -5.36 -1.31
CA GLU A 111 6.20 -5.48 -2.77
C GLU A 111 5.31 -6.64 -3.25
N ALA A 112 5.14 -7.70 -2.47
CA ALA A 112 4.28 -8.82 -2.80
C ALA A 112 2.78 -8.62 -2.45
N GLN A 113 2.37 -7.42 -1.99
CA GLN A 113 0.96 -7.16 -1.65
C GLN A 113 0.06 -7.17 -2.88
N ASP A 114 -1.16 -7.71 -2.72
CA ASP A 114 -2.20 -7.77 -3.76
C ASP A 114 -2.87 -6.41 -4.07
N THR A 115 -2.55 -5.38 -3.31
CA THR A 115 -2.96 -3.99 -3.55
C THR A 115 -1.80 -3.05 -3.25
N LYS A 116 -1.67 -1.97 -4.03
CA LYS A 116 -0.66 -0.91 -3.88
C LYS A 116 -1.27 0.42 -3.43
N ASN A 117 -2.53 0.41 -2.98
CA ASN A 117 -3.25 1.61 -2.53
C ASN A 117 -2.81 2.08 -1.13
N PHE A 118 -1.51 2.07 -0.87
CA PHE A 118 -0.91 2.43 0.41
C PHE A 118 0.42 3.14 0.22
N GLU A 119 0.83 3.86 1.25
CA GLU A 119 2.21 4.34 1.40
C GLU A 119 2.87 3.61 2.58
N LEU A 120 4.18 3.46 2.52
CA LEU A 120 4.98 2.85 3.57
C LEU A 120 5.85 3.90 4.26
N ILE A 121 5.69 4.05 5.56
CA ILE A 121 6.43 4.97 6.41
C ILE A 121 7.36 4.14 7.28
N ILE A 122 8.65 4.18 6.98
CA ILE A 122 9.70 3.54 7.77
C ILE A 122 10.05 4.49 8.90
N ALA A 123 9.54 4.19 10.09
CA ALA A 123 9.81 4.86 11.35
C ALA A 123 11.09 4.28 11.99
N ASP A 124 12.21 4.92 11.74
CA ASP A 124 13.56 4.45 12.06
C ASP A 124 14.15 5.09 13.33
N ASP A 125 14.22 4.31 14.41
CA ASP A 125 14.69 4.69 15.75
C ASP A 125 16.23 4.66 15.82
N GLY A 126 16.89 5.53 15.06
CA GLY A 126 18.33 5.72 15.15
C GLY A 126 19.20 4.68 14.44
N SER A 127 18.73 4.08 13.33
CA SER A 127 19.61 3.22 12.55
C SER A 127 20.80 3.97 11.95
N ARG A 128 21.89 3.22 11.75
CA ARG A 128 23.13 3.71 11.15
C ARG A 128 23.04 3.84 9.62
N LYS A 129 24.09 4.42 9.03
CA LYS A 129 24.20 4.75 7.60
C LYS A 129 23.90 3.55 6.69
N GLU A 130 24.23 2.33 7.10
CA GLU A 130 24.00 1.11 6.34
C GLU A 130 22.51 0.91 6.01
N THR A 131 21.61 1.26 6.94
CA THR A 131 20.17 1.19 6.72
C THR A 131 19.73 2.22 5.68
N TYR A 132 20.22 3.45 5.78
CA TYR A 132 19.96 4.49 4.78
C TYR A 132 20.45 4.08 3.39
N ASP A 133 21.68 3.59 3.26
CA ASP A 133 22.26 3.17 1.99
C ASP A 133 21.45 2.03 1.34
N MET A 134 20.97 1.07 2.15
CA MET A 134 20.09 0.00 1.69
C MET A 134 18.74 0.54 1.20
N LEU A 135 18.13 1.48 1.92
CA LEU A 135 16.86 2.10 1.53
C LEU A 135 16.99 2.89 0.22
N GLN A 136 18.08 3.63 0.02
CA GLN A 136 18.36 4.34 -1.23
C GLN A 136 18.48 3.39 -2.43
N ARG A 137 19.06 2.20 -2.22
CA ARG A 137 19.19 1.17 -3.25
C ARG A 137 17.86 0.48 -3.58
N ILE A 138 17.02 0.20 -2.57
CA ILE A 138 15.83 -0.64 -2.73
C ILE A 138 14.59 0.15 -3.08
N THR A 139 14.39 1.33 -2.48
CA THR A 139 13.16 2.13 -2.68
C THR A 139 12.83 2.38 -4.15
N PRO A 140 13.80 2.69 -5.05
CA PRO A 140 13.50 2.89 -6.47
C PRO A 140 13.00 1.63 -7.21
N GLN A 141 13.12 0.44 -6.60
CA GLN A 141 12.68 -0.83 -7.17
C GLN A 141 11.25 -1.22 -6.73
N LEU A 142 10.63 -0.44 -5.84
CA LEU A 142 9.31 -0.74 -5.27
C LEU A 142 8.22 -0.01 -6.04
N SER A 143 7.06 -0.66 -6.19
CA SER A 143 5.92 -0.14 -6.95
C SER A 143 4.97 0.75 -6.11
N PHE A 144 5.37 1.13 -4.90
CA PHE A 144 4.58 1.94 -3.97
C PHE A 144 5.45 3.01 -3.30
N GLN A 145 4.80 4.04 -2.75
CA GLN A 145 5.50 5.14 -2.10
C GLN A 145 6.14 4.69 -0.78
N VAL A 146 7.42 5.01 -0.60
CA VAL A 146 8.13 4.84 0.67
C VAL A 146 8.60 6.19 1.20
N LYS A 147 8.37 6.42 2.49
CA LYS A 147 8.91 7.55 3.26
C LYS A 147 9.80 7.01 4.37
N HIS A 148 10.98 7.59 4.51
CA HIS A 148 11.88 7.28 5.63
C HIS A 148 11.82 8.43 6.64
N VAL A 149 11.30 8.13 7.82
CA VAL A 149 11.27 9.05 8.97
C VAL A 149 12.32 8.57 9.95
N TRP A 150 13.31 9.40 10.23
CA TRP A 150 14.45 9.04 11.05
C TRP A 150 14.70 10.10 12.12
N HIS A 151 15.33 9.67 13.21
CA HIS A 151 15.94 10.55 14.19
C HIS A 151 17.21 9.90 14.76
N GLU A 152 18.06 10.73 15.34
CA GLU A 152 19.32 10.31 15.96
C GLU A 152 19.14 9.17 16.99
N ASP A 153 20.12 8.30 17.14
CA ASP A 153 20.11 7.30 18.23
C ASP A 153 20.37 7.99 19.57
N LYS A 154 19.38 7.94 20.48
CA LYS A 154 19.51 8.36 21.89
C LYS A 154 18.94 7.30 22.83
N GLY A 155 19.11 6.03 22.47
CA GLY A 155 18.49 4.90 23.16
C GLY A 155 17.06 4.63 22.69
N PHE A 156 16.35 3.76 23.41
CA PHE A 156 15.05 3.22 23.01
C PHE A 156 13.97 4.32 22.99
N ARG A 157 13.52 4.68 21.78
CA ARG A 157 12.54 5.75 21.55
C ARG A 157 11.54 5.36 20.46
N LYS A 158 11.15 4.08 20.47
CA LYS A 158 10.14 3.52 19.55
C LYS A 158 8.83 4.31 19.56
N CYS A 159 8.35 4.77 20.72
CA CYS A 159 7.13 5.59 20.81
C CYS A 159 7.29 6.92 20.04
N ASP A 160 8.40 7.63 20.25
CA ASP A 160 8.69 8.90 19.58
C ASP A 160 8.70 8.75 18.06
N ILE A 161 9.36 7.70 17.55
CA ILE A 161 9.46 7.50 16.10
C ILE A 161 8.14 7.05 15.48
N LEU A 162 7.35 6.25 16.20
CA LEU A 162 6.01 5.88 15.78
C LEU A 162 5.09 7.11 15.72
N ASN A 163 5.19 8.04 16.68
CA ASN A 163 4.45 9.31 16.64
C ASN A 163 4.87 10.18 15.45
N LYS A 164 6.17 10.27 15.15
CA LYS A 164 6.63 10.95 13.93
C LYS A 164 6.12 10.27 12.66
N GLY A 165 6.04 8.94 12.66
CA GLY A 165 5.43 8.15 11.59
C GLY A 165 3.94 8.45 11.41
N ILE A 166 3.19 8.55 12.51
CA ILE A 166 1.77 8.93 12.52
C ILE A 166 1.59 10.32 11.88
N LEU A 167 2.43 11.29 12.26
CA LEU A 167 2.36 12.66 11.72
C LEU A 167 2.75 12.76 10.25
N ALA A 168 3.53 11.80 9.72
CA ALA A 168 3.92 11.75 8.31
C ALA A 168 2.89 11.06 7.40
N ALA A 169 1.86 10.44 7.98
CA ALA A 169 0.79 9.74 7.29
C ALA A 169 -0.10 10.69 6.48
N GLN A 170 -0.45 10.27 5.27
CA GLN A 170 -1.35 10.97 4.34
C GLN A 170 -2.73 10.31 4.27
N ALA A 171 -2.88 9.06 4.68
CA ALA A 171 -4.17 8.36 4.71
C ALA A 171 -4.83 8.46 6.09
N ASP A 172 -6.17 8.41 6.10
CA ASP A 172 -6.98 8.45 7.33
C ASP A 172 -6.97 7.13 8.12
N TYR A 173 -6.34 6.07 7.59
CA TYR A 173 -6.29 4.75 8.19
C TYR A 173 -4.85 4.24 8.25
N LEU A 174 -4.39 3.88 9.44
CA LEU A 174 -3.00 3.50 9.68
C LEU A 174 -2.90 2.01 10.01
N LEU A 175 -1.88 1.35 9.47
CA LEU A 175 -1.49 -0.03 9.78
C LEU A 175 -0.09 -0.02 10.38
N PHE A 176 0.07 -0.63 11.55
CA PHE A 176 1.34 -0.74 12.25
C PHE A 176 1.90 -2.15 12.10
N SER A 177 3.18 -2.22 11.78
CA SER A 177 3.95 -3.45 11.72
C SER A 177 5.40 -3.18 12.14
N ASP A 178 6.16 -4.25 12.36
CA ASP A 178 7.58 -4.18 12.71
C ASP A 178 8.46 -4.49 11.49
N GLY A 179 9.66 -3.92 11.45
CA GLY A 179 10.66 -4.08 10.38
C GLY A 179 11.28 -5.48 10.28
N ASP A 180 10.81 -6.43 11.09
CA ASP A 180 11.19 -7.84 11.08
C ASP A 180 10.00 -8.79 10.81
N CYS A 181 8.84 -8.25 10.44
CA CYS A 181 7.63 -9.00 10.12
C CYS A 181 7.32 -8.95 8.63
N ILE A 182 7.59 -10.05 7.91
CA ILE A 182 7.25 -10.16 6.48
C ILE A 182 5.72 -10.30 6.33
N PRO A 183 5.03 -9.35 5.67
CA PRO A 183 3.57 -9.41 5.52
C PRO A 183 3.16 -10.46 4.47
N ARG A 184 2.05 -11.17 4.75
CA ARG A 184 1.42 -12.06 3.76
C ARG A 184 0.84 -11.22 2.62
N LYS A 185 0.70 -11.79 1.41
CA LYS A 185 0.27 -11.07 0.20
C LYS A 185 -1.05 -10.29 0.32
N ASP A 186 -1.95 -10.69 1.22
CA ASP A 186 -3.27 -10.11 1.46
C ASP A 186 -3.33 -9.30 2.76
N PHE A 187 -2.18 -8.92 3.33
CA PHE A 187 -2.10 -8.22 4.62
C PHE A 187 -2.82 -6.87 4.56
N VAL A 188 -2.42 -6.00 3.63
CA VAL A 188 -3.00 -4.65 3.47
C VAL A 188 -4.48 -4.74 3.08
N SER A 189 -4.82 -5.55 2.07
CA SER A 189 -6.21 -5.70 1.60
C SER A 189 -7.14 -6.26 2.69
N THR A 190 -6.65 -7.18 3.53
CA THR A 190 -7.43 -7.71 4.66
C THR A 190 -7.72 -6.63 5.70
N HIS A 191 -6.72 -5.83 6.09
CA HIS A 191 -6.95 -4.72 7.02
C HIS A 191 -7.91 -3.67 6.44
N LEU A 192 -7.76 -3.34 5.15
CA LEU A 192 -8.67 -2.44 4.45
C LEU A 192 -10.10 -2.98 4.44
N CYS A 193 -10.30 -4.26 4.17
CA CYS A 193 -11.63 -4.88 4.10
C CYS A 193 -12.30 -4.96 5.48
N LEU A 194 -11.53 -5.23 6.54
CA LEU A 194 -12.05 -5.43 7.89
C LEU A 194 -12.18 -4.13 8.71
N ARG A 195 -11.68 -2.99 8.23
CA ARG A 195 -11.75 -1.71 8.95
C ARG A 195 -13.19 -1.32 9.26
N ARG A 196 -13.43 -0.83 10.47
CA ARG A 196 -14.75 -0.37 10.94
C ARG A 196 -14.55 0.86 11.82
N LYS A 197 -15.48 1.82 11.77
CA LYS A 197 -15.49 2.95 12.70
C LYS A 197 -15.76 2.45 14.13
N GLY A 198 -15.17 3.10 15.13
CA GLY A 198 -15.29 2.68 16.54
C GLY A 198 -14.58 1.35 16.87
N ARG A 199 -13.65 0.92 16.00
CA ARG A 199 -12.86 -0.30 16.17
C ARG A 199 -11.43 -0.12 15.69
N PHE A 200 -10.48 -0.69 16.43
CA PHE A 200 -9.14 -0.99 15.91
C PHE A 200 -9.01 -2.49 15.64
N LEU A 201 -8.16 -2.87 14.70
CA LEU A 201 -7.90 -4.27 14.38
C LEU A 201 -6.70 -4.79 15.18
N SER A 202 -6.87 -5.96 15.78
CA SER A 202 -5.85 -6.66 16.57
C SER A 202 -5.49 -7.97 15.87
N GLY A 203 -4.33 -8.00 15.24
CA GLY A 203 -3.81 -9.17 14.58
C GLY A 203 -2.79 -9.91 15.43
N GLY A 204 -2.02 -10.77 14.76
CA GLY A 204 -0.94 -11.51 15.39
C GLY A 204 0.13 -11.87 14.38
N TYR A 205 1.14 -12.62 14.83
CA TYR A 205 2.25 -13.05 13.97
C TYR A 205 2.50 -14.55 14.09
N HIS A 206 3.20 -15.12 13.10
CA HIS A 206 3.76 -16.46 13.20
C HIS A 206 5.26 -16.36 13.45
N LYS A 207 5.70 -16.71 14.67
CA LYS A 207 7.13 -16.74 14.99
C LYS A 207 7.81 -17.86 14.21
N LEU A 208 8.88 -17.53 13.50
CA LEU A 208 9.75 -18.47 12.80
C LEU A 208 10.98 -18.81 13.66
N SER A 209 11.63 -19.95 13.37
CA SER A 209 12.98 -20.21 13.87
C SER A 209 13.98 -19.31 13.15
N MET A 210 15.12 -19.02 13.78
CA MET A 210 16.15 -18.18 13.18
C MET A 210 16.69 -18.79 11.87
N ASP A 211 16.88 -20.11 11.82
CA ASP A 211 17.35 -20.80 10.61
C ASP A 211 16.37 -20.62 9.45
N LEU A 212 15.07 -20.83 9.70
CA LEU A 212 14.03 -20.61 8.69
C LEU A 212 13.98 -19.14 8.26
N SER A 213 14.06 -18.20 9.20
CA SER A 213 14.08 -16.77 8.89
C SER A 213 15.25 -16.41 7.96
N LYS A 214 16.45 -16.96 8.21
CA LYS A 214 17.64 -16.72 7.38
C LYS A 214 17.49 -17.33 5.99
N ASP A 215 16.96 -18.55 5.91
CA ASP A 215 16.74 -19.32 4.68
C ASP A 215 15.78 -18.65 3.68
N ILE A 216 14.85 -17.81 4.16
CA ILE A 216 13.90 -17.11 3.29
C ILE A 216 14.64 -16.15 2.35
N THR A 217 14.48 -16.35 1.04
CA THR A 217 15.04 -15.49 -0.01
C THR A 217 14.01 -14.48 -0.54
N LYS A 218 14.47 -13.49 -1.32
CA LYS A 218 13.60 -12.56 -2.05
C LYS A 218 12.59 -13.30 -2.94
N ASP A 219 13.02 -14.35 -3.63
CA ASP A 219 12.15 -15.13 -4.51
C ASP A 219 11.07 -15.90 -3.72
N ASP A 220 11.41 -16.45 -2.54
CA ASP A 220 10.42 -17.09 -1.67
C ASP A 220 9.34 -16.11 -1.18
N ILE A 221 9.71 -14.85 -0.97
CA ILE A 221 8.80 -13.78 -0.55
C ILE A 221 7.89 -13.37 -1.70
N LEU A 222 8.47 -13.05 -2.87
CA LEU A 222 7.71 -12.58 -4.03
C LEU A 222 6.77 -13.66 -4.60
N SER A 223 7.20 -14.93 -4.57
CA SER A 223 6.35 -16.06 -4.97
C SER A 223 5.34 -16.49 -3.89
N GLY A 224 5.47 -15.98 -2.67
CA GLY A 224 4.64 -16.34 -1.52
C GLY A 224 4.94 -17.71 -0.89
N ARG A 225 6.00 -18.42 -1.34
CA ARG A 225 6.38 -19.74 -0.79
C ARG A 225 6.69 -19.70 0.70
N CYS A 226 7.21 -18.59 1.22
CA CYS A 226 7.49 -18.45 2.65
C CYS A 226 6.23 -18.41 3.55
N PHE A 227 5.04 -18.34 2.95
CA PHE A 227 3.75 -18.48 3.65
C PHE A 227 3.07 -19.83 3.42
N ASP A 228 3.66 -20.71 2.60
CA ASP A 228 3.14 -22.06 2.35
C ASP A 228 3.54 -23.02 3.48
N LEU A 229 2.55 -23.65 4.10
CA LEU A 229 2.78 -24.52 5.25
C LEU A 229 3.60 -25.77 4.90
N GLN A 230 3.47 -26.31 3.68
CA GLN A 230 4.22 -27.51 3.28
C GLN A 230 5.69 -27.17 3.04
N TRP A 231 5.96 -26.05 2.38
CA TRP A 231 7.31 -25.51 2.19
C TRP A 231 8.00 -25.27 3.53
N MET A 232 7.34 -24.60 4.47
CA MET A 232 7.89 -24.32 5.81
C MET A 232 8.18 -25.61 6.60
N ARG A 233 7.32 -26.63 6.46
CA ARG A 233 7.56 -27.96 7.06
C ARG A 233 8.76 -28.66 6.44
N GLY A 234 8.92 -28.56 5.12
CA GLY A 234 10.11 -29.05 4.41
C GLY A 234 11.41 -28.40 4.90
N LYS A 235 11.31 -27.16 5.39
CA LYS A 235 12.40 -26.40 6.03
C LYS A 235 12.51 -26.61 7.55
N GLY A 236 11.83 -27.62 8.11
CA GLY A 236 11.96 -28.01 9.51
C GLY A 236 10.99 -27.33 10.49
N MET A 237 9.96 -26.63 10.01
CA MET A 237 8.94 -26.04 10.90
C MET A 237 8.03 -27.13 11.50
N PRO A 238 7.88 -27.21 12.84
CA PRO A 238 7.03 -28.21 13.47
C PRO A 238 5.54 -27.95 13.24
N ALA A 239 4.72 -29.00 13.38
CA ALA A 239 3.27 -28.85 13.43
C ALA A 239 2.87 -28.17 14.75
N SER A 240 2.11 -27.08 14.65
CA SER A 240 1.58 -26.35 15.81
C SER A 240 0.17 -25.82 15.53
N PHE A 241 -0.64 -25.62 16.57
CA PHE A 241 -1.92 -24.92 16.45
C PHE A 241 -1.75 -23.51 15.85
N LYS A 242 -0.59 -22.88 16.05
CA LYS A 242 -0.26 -21.57 15.46
C LYS A 242 -0.23 -21.57 13.93
N ASN A 243 -0.06 -22.75 13.30
CA ASN A 243 -0.05 -22.90 11.84
C ASN A 243 -1.43 -22.55 11.23
N ASN A 244 -2.49 -22.49 12.04
CA ASN A 244 -3.79 -21.97 11.63
C ASN A 244 -3.73 -20.49 11.19
N LYS A 245 -2.73 -19.71 11.62
CA LYS A 245 -2.55 -18.33 11.16
C LYS A 245 -2.24 -18.24 9.66
N LEU A 246 -1.64 -19.28 9.09
CA LEU A 246 -1.33 -19.37 7.65
C LEU A 246 -2.45 -20.05 6.85
N THR A 247 -3.21 -20.94 7.48
CA THR A 247 -4.08 -21.89 6.77
C THR A 247 -5.57 -21.70 7.04
N ALA A 248 -5.96 -20.89 8.02
CA ALA A 248 -7.36 -20.68 8.34
C ALA A 248 -8.04 -19.83 7.25
N THR A 249 -9.06 -20.40 6.63
CA THR A 249 -9.89 -19.74 5.61
C THR A 249 -11.37 -19.91 5.96
N GLY A 250 -12.24 -19.12 5.30
CA GLY A 250 -13.69 -19.23 5.39
C GLY A 250 -14.24 -19.30 6.83
N PHE A 251 -15.11 -20.28 7.08
CA PHE A 251 -15.76 -20.49 8.37
C PHE A 251 -14.76 -20.76 9.50
N LYS A 252 -13.68 -21.51 9.24
CA LYS A 252 -12.66 -21.82 10.24
C LYS A 252 -11.97 -20.55 10.76
N ARG A 253 -11.59 -19.64 9.85
CA ARG A 253 -11.02 -18.34 10.21
C ARG A 253 -11.98 -17.52 11.07
N TRP A 254 -13.25 -17.45 10.67
CA TRP A 254 -14.28 -16.76 11.43
C TRP A 254 -14.38 -17.33 12.86
N ALA A 255 -14.56 -18.65 12.99
CA ALA A 255 -14.70 -19.29 14.30
C ALA A 255 -13.47 -19.07 15.20
N LEU A 256 -12.25 -19.17 14.64
CA LEU A 256 -11.02 -18.96 15.38
C LEU A 256 -10.85 -17.50 15.87
N ASN A 257 -11.27 -16.51 15.08
CA ASN A 257 -11.24 -15.11 15.50
C ASN A 257 -12.37 -14.78 16.50
N THR A 258 -13.54 -15.40 16.38
CA THR A 258 -14.70 -15.15 17.25
C THR A 258 -14.54 -15.77 18.63
N PHE A 259 -14.05 -17.00 18.71
CA PHE A 259 -13.99 -17.77 19.97
C PHE A 259 -12.59 -17.84 20.59
N THR A 260 -11.65 -17.00 20.13
CA THR A 260 -10.32 -16.96 20.72
C THR A 260 -10.37 -16.46 22.17
N PRO A 261 -9.65 -17.11 23.11
CA PRO A 261 -9.53 -16.61 24.48
C PRO A 261 -8.60 -15.40 24.58
N THR A 262 -7.89 -15.05 23.51
CA THR A 262 -6.95 -13.91 23.48
C THR A 262 -7.73 -12.59 23.43
N LYS A 263 -7.34 -11.61 24.25
CA LYS A 263 -7.89 -10.24 24.21
C LYS A 263 -7.45 -9.51 22.94
N ALA A 264 -8.31 -8.64 22.41
CA ALA A 264 -8.03 -7.84 21.23
C ALA A 264 -7.19 -6.60 21.57
N SER A 265 -6.01 -6.80 22.16
CA SER A 265 -5.10 -5.69 22.47
C SER A 265 -4.47 -5.11 21.21
N TRP A 266 -4.07 -3.84 21.25
CA TRP A 266 -3.22 -3.29 20.21
C TRP A 266 -1.86 -4.00 20.23
N ASN A 267 -1.45 -4.53 19.09
CA ASN A 267 -0.23 -5.31 18.92
C ASN A 267 0.59 -4.63 17.81
N GLY A 268 1.69 -3.96 18.14
CA GLY A 268 2.39 -3.05 17.21
C GLY A 268 2.92 -3.71 15.94
N HIS A 269 3.13 -5.02 15.95
CA HIS A 269 3.52 -5.79 14.76
C HIS A 269 2.37 -6.07 13.77
N ASN A 270 1.11 -5.93 14.20
CA ASN A 270 -0.08 -6.23 13.40
C ASN A 270 -1.32 -5.60 14.05
N ALA A 271 -1.49 -4.29 13.86
CA ALA A 271 -2.66 -3.55 14.31
C ALA A 271 -2.99 -2.40 13.38
N SER A 272 -4.27 -2.05 13.23
CA SER A 272 -4.68 -0.90 12.43
C SER A 272 -5.83 -0.13 13.04
N GLY A 273 -5.87 1.18 12.78
CA GLY A 273 -6.87 2.08 13.34
C GLY A 273 -7.04 3.35 12.52
N TRP A 274 -8.11 4.09 12.77
CA TRP A 274 -8.31 5.39 12.15
C TRP A 274 -7.35 6.41 12.75
N LEU A 275 -6.78 7.26 11.90
CA LEU A 275 -5.90 8.36 12.33
C LEU A 275 -6.62 9.23 13.37
N SER A 276 -7.89 9.54 13.15
CA SER A 276 -8.71 10.30 14.11
C SER A 276 -8.75 9.68 15.51
N ASP A 277 -8.86 8.36 15.59
CA ASP A 277 -8.98 7.62 16.85
C ASP A 277 -7.62 7.59 17.57
N ILE A 278 -6.54 7.39 16.81
CA ILE A 278 -5.16 7.41 17.30
C ILE A 278 -4.79 8.80 17.86
N LEU A 279 -5.17 9.87 17.15
CA LEU A 279 -4.93 11.25 17.58
C LEU A 279 -5.80 11.63 18.77
N ALA A 280 -7.03 11.13 18.86
CA ALA A 280 -7.94 11.41 19.96
C ALA A 280 -7.40 10.91 21.32
N VAL A 281 -6.60 9.85 21.31
CA VAL A 281 -5.89 9.38 22.51
C VAL A 281 -4.49 9.94 22.67
N ASN A 282 -4.04 10.82 21.76
CA ASN A 282 -2.71 11.45 21.74
C ASN A 282 -1.53 10.49 21.44
N GLY A 283 -1.69 9.58 20.45
CA GLY A 283 -0.58 8.75 19.95
C GLY A 283 0.05 7.82 21.00
N PHE A 284 1.27 7.35 20.77
CA PHE A 284 2.03 6.54 21.74
C PHE A 284 2.60 7.41 22.86
N ASP A 285 2.69 6.87 24.08
CA ASP A 285 3.28 7.57 25.21
C ASP A 285 4.82 7.56 25.12
N GLU A 286 5.40 8.71 24.78
CA GLU A 286 6.84 8.96 24.62
C GLU A 286 7.64 8.79 25.91
N ARG A 287 6.97 8.80 27.08
CA ARG A 287 7.64 8.55 28.38
C ARG A 287 7.96 7.07 28.58
N MET A 288 7.29 6.18 27.83
CA MET A 288 7.45 4.74 27.99
C MET A 288 8.75 4.26 27.34
N GLN A 289 9.42 3.37 28.07
CA GLN A 289 10.56 2.61 27.60
C GLN A 289 10.11 1.20 27.18
N TYR A 290 11.06 0.30 26.92
CA TYR A 290 10.75 -1.04 26.41
C TYR A 290 9.75 -1.79 27.31
N GLY A 291 8.61 -2.17 26.70
CA GLY A 291 7.62 -3.06 27.30
C GLY A 291 6.28 -2.37 27.58
N GLY A 292 5.19 -3.04 27.19
CA GLY A 292 3.82 -2.60 27.52
C GLY A 292 3.27 -1.42 26.72
N GLN A 293 4.10 -0.68 25.97
CA GLN A 293 3.71 0.48 25.17
C GLN A 293 2.51 0.23 24.22
N ASP A 294 2.52 -0.88 23.48
CA ASP A 294 1.42 -1.23 22.58
C ASP A 294 0.14 -1.51 23.37
N ARG A 295 0.27 -2.20 24.51
CA ARG A 295 -0.87 -2.56 25.36
C ARG A 295 -1.49 -1.31 25.99
N GLU A 296 -0.66 -0.42 26.53
CA GLU A 296 -1.07 0.85 27.11
C GLU A 296 -1.82 1.70 26.09
N PHE A 297 -1.27 1.83 24.87
CA PHE A 297 -1.91 2.56 23.78
C PHE A 297 -3.29 1.98 23.44
N GLY A 298 -3.38 0.64 23.33
CA GLY A 298 -4.66 -0.05 23.12
C GLY A 298 -5.67 0.17 24.25
N GLU A 299 -5.23 0.21 25.51
CA GLU A 299 -6.13 0.47 26.64
C GLU A 299 -6.66 1.90 26.65
N ARG A 300 -5.87 2.90 26.22
CA ARG A 300 -6.37 4.27 26.03
C ARG A 300 -7.44 4.33 24.95
N LEU A 301 -7.27 3.61 23.84
CA LEU A 301 -8.30 3.49 22.80
C LEU A 301 -9.59 2.84 23.34
N GLU A 302 -9.47 1.76 24.11
CA GLU A 302 -10.62 1.10 24.76
C GLU A 302 -11.36 2.06 25.71
N ASN A 303 -10.62 2.80 26.54
CA ASN A 303 -11.19 3.79 27.46
C ASN A 303 -11.85 4.97 26.72
N TYR A 304 -11.38 5.30 25.52
CA TYR A 304 -11.98 6.31 24.64
C TYR A 304 -13.23 5.79 23.90
N GLY A 305 -13.52 4.48 23.96
CA GLY A 305 -14.67 3.85 23.30
C GLY A 305 -14.36 3.23 21.93
N ILE A 306 -13.08 3.07 21.60
CA ILE A 306 -12.61 2.42 20.36
C ILE A 306 -12.17 1.00 20.72
N HIS A 307 -13.00 0.03 20.39
CA HIS A 307 -12.81 -1.34 20.86
C HIS A 307 -12.00 -2.21 19.89
N GLY A 308 -11.20 -3.13 20.41
CA GLY A 308 -10.41 -4.05 19.60
C GLY A 308 -11.27 -5.10 18.88
N MET A 309 -10.94 -5.39 17.63
CA MET A 309 -11.51 -6.50 16.85
C MET A 309 -10.43 -7.52 16.48
N GLN A 310 -10.65 -8.79 16.83
CA GLN A 310 -9.71 -9.87 16.54
C GLN A 310 -9.64 -10.21 15.05
N ILE A 311 -8.42 -10.23 14.52
CA ILE A 311 -8.12 -10.66 13.14
C ILE A 311 -6.88 -11.58 13.07
N ARG A 312 -6.48 -12.19 14.19
CA ARG A 312 -5.25 -12.99 14.36
C ARG A 312 -5.08 -14.18 13.41
N TYR A 313 -6.18 -14.66 12.83
CA TYR A 313 -6.18 -15.74 11.84
C TYR A 313 -6.59 -15.26 10.44
N SER A 314 -6.66 -13.94 10.26
CA SER A 314 -7.00 -13.31 8.98
C SER A 314 -5.78 -12.81 8.23
N THR A 315 -4.66 -12.59 8.90
CA THR A 315 -3.42 -12.02 8.35
C THR A 315 -2.20 -12.86 8.69
#